data_AF-A0A5C7QY35-F1
#
_entry.id   AF-A0A5C7QY35-F1
#
_cell.length_a   1.000
_cell.length_b   1.000
_cell.length_c   1.000
_cell.angle_alpha   90.00
_cell.angle_beta   90.00
_cell.angle_gamma   90.00
#
_symmetry.space_group_name_H-M   'P 1'
#
loop_
_entity.id
_entity.type
_entity.pdbx_description
1 polymer ?
#
loop_
_entity_poly.entity_id
_entity_poly.type
_entity_poly.pdbx_seq_one_letter_code
_entity_poly.pdbx_strand_id
1 'polypeptide(L)'
;MAATLPEDLPPGTILLHRRFYADGNGELKSKYLVLLAPMRGGDAVVRLLTSQHAGIRPEQPPCFHGDPYPGFYFGVLDASQGLGKKSWLDLRGLEDADGAELVRLMDAGVVSAVMVLPMETLRAALECTAGADDTTRVQEQALRDQLTVL
;
A
#
# COMPACT_ATOMS: atom_id res chain seq x y z
N MET A 1 -13.95 19.19 11.61
CA MET A 1 -13.44 17.98 12.27
C MET A 1 -12.78 17.16 11.18
N ALA A 2 -11.47 16.92 11.28
CA ALA A 2 -10.79 16.06 10.30
C ALA A 2 -11.33 14.64 10.46
N ALA A 3 -11.82 14.04 9.38
CA ALA A 3 -12.20 12.64 9.44
C ALA A 3 -10.92 11.82 9.64
N THR A 4 -10.95 10.96 10.65
CA THR A 4 -9.83 10.07 10.94
C THR A 4 -10.08 8.77 10.21
N LEU A 5 -9.03 8.06 9.79
CA LEU A 5 -9.16 6.68 9.30
C LEU A 5 -10.02 5.86 10.28
N PRO A 6 -10.82 4.89 9.79
CA PRO A 6 -11.57 4.02 10.68
C PRO A 6 -10.65 3.39 11.72
N GLU A 7 -11.03 3.41 12.99
CA GLU A 7 -10.23 2.81 14.08
C GLU A 7 -9.95 1.32 13.83
N ASP A 8 -10.83 0.65 13.10
CA ASP A 8 -10.74 -0.76 12.73
C ASP A 8 -9.89 -1.04 11.48
N LEU A 9 -9.21 -0.03 10.92
CA LEU A 9 -8.37 -0.18 9.72
C LEU A 9 -6.87 -0.09 10.07
N PRO A 10 -6.25 -1.17 10.58
CA PRO A 10 -4.87 -1.12 11.06
C PRO A 10 -3.86 -0.99 9.90
N PRO A 11 -2.70 -0.38 10.14
CA PRO A 11 -1.52 -0.51 9.30
C PRO A 11 -1.23 -1.97 8.92
N GLY A 12 -0.79 -2.19 7.68
CA GLY A 12 -0.65 -3.51 7.06
C GLY A 12 -1.92 -4.05 6.43
N THR A 13 -3.05 -3.34 6.53
CA THR A 13 -4.26 -3.73 5.79
C THR A 13 -4.05 -3.58 4.28
N ILE A 14 -4.35 -4.65 3.56
CA ILE A 14 -4.49 -4.64 2.11
C ILE A 14 -5.91 -4.24 1.76
N LEU A 15 -6.04 -3.17 0.96
CA LEU A 15 -7.27 -2.61 0.46
C LEU A 15 -7.46 -2.99 -1.01
N LEU A 16 -8.68 -3.34 -1.41
CA LEU A 16 -9.08 -3.44 -2.81
C LEU A 16 -9.86 -2.18 -3.19
N HIS A 17 -9.29 -1.36 -4.07
CA HIS A 17 -9.97 -0.23 -4.68
C HIS A 17 -10.54 -0.66 -6.03
N ARG A 18 -11.87 -0.81 -6.14
CA ARG A 18 -12.54 -1.38 -7.33
C ARG A 18 -12.52 -0.46 -8.56
N ARG A 19 -12.36 0.85 -8.35
CA ARG A 19 -12.44 1.89 -9.40
C ARG A 19 -11.22 2.81 -9.42
N PHE A 20 -10.02 2.25 -9.37
CA PHE A 20 -8.78 3.01 -9.11
C PHE A 20 -8.35 3.88 -10.30
N TYR A 21 -8.48 3.38 -11.53
CA TYR A 21 -8.12 4.14 -12.72
C TYR A 21 -8.98 3.71 -13.92
N ALA A 22 -9.16 4.60 -14.89
CA ALA A 22 -9.75 4.24 -16.17
C ALA A 22 -8.67 3.68 -17.10
N ASP A 23 -8.95 2.58 -17.79
CA ASP A 23 -8.09 2.11 -18.87
C ASP A 23 -8.27 2.93 -20.16
N GLY A 24 -7.57 2.54 -21.23
CA GLY A 24 -7.64 3.23 -22.52
C GLY A 24 -9.04 3.26 -23.17
N ASN A 25 -9.97 2.43 -22.69
CA ASN A 25 -11.36 2.39 -23.16
C ASN A 25 -12.32 3.11 -22.19
N GLY A 26 -11.81 3.73 -21.12
CA GLY A 26 -12.62 4.37 -20.08
C GLY A 26 -13.17 3.40 -19.04
N GLU A 27 -12.82 2.11 -19.10
CA GLU A 27 -13.30 1.13 -18.12
C GLU A 27 -12.53 1.29 -16.81
N LEU A 28 -13.26 1.39 -15.69
CA LEU A 28 -12.65 1.52 -14.38
C LEU A 28 -12.09 0.18 -13.90
N LYS A 29 -10.78 0.15 -13.63
CA LYS A 29 -10.03 -1.02 -13.19
C LYS A 29 -9.69 -0.94 -11.71
N SER A 30 -9.57 -2.13 -11.12
CA SER A 30 -9.24 -2.27 -9.70
C SER A 30 -7.73 -2.28 -9.45
N LYS A 31 -7.35 -1.84 -8.24
CA LYS A 31 -5.99 -2.00 -7.70
C LYS A 31 -6.04 -2.42 -6.24
N TYR A 32 -5.00 -3.12 -5.83
CA TYR A 32 -4.75 -3.37 -4.42
C TYR A 32 -3.78 -2.31 -3.89
N LEU A 33 -4.05 -1.82 -2.70
CA LEU A 33 -3.24 -0.84 -1.97
C LEU A 33 -2.85 -1.46 -0.62
N VAL A 34 -1.72 -1.07 -0.07
CA VAL A 34 -1.33 -1.40 1.31
C VAL A 34 -1.37 -0.11 2.12
N LEU A 35 -2.15 -0.12 3.19
CA LEU A 35 -2.15 0.93 4.21
C LEU A 35 -0.89 0.77 5.07
N LEU A 36 0.02 1.74 5.05
CA LEU A 36 1.32 1.62 5.70
C LEU A 36 1.37 2.37 7.03
N ALA A 37 0.91 3.61 7.08
CA ALA A 37 0.93 4.40 8.29
C ALA A 37 -0.16 5.48 8.28
N PRO A 38 -0.78 5.78 9.43
CA PRO A 38 -1.60 6.99 9.57
C PRO A 38 -0.72 8.23 9.54
N MET A 39 -1.26 9.34 9.06
CA MET A 39 -0.60 10.65 9.03
C MET A 39 -1.32 11.64 9.94
N ARG A 40 -0.59 12.68 10.34
CA ARG A 40 -1.19 13.81 11.04
C ARG A 40 -2.21 14.49 10.12
N GLY A 41 -3.42 14.72 10.62
CA GLY A 41 -4.50 15.33 9.84
C GLY A 41 -5.56 14.34 9.35
N GLY A 42 -5.38 13.03 9.57
CA GLY A 42 -6.35 12.00 9.23
C GLY A 42 -6.04 11.22 7.95
N ASP A 43 -5.05 11.68 7.18
CA ASP A 43 -4.58 11.02 5.95
C ASP A 43 -3.77 9.75 6.25
N ALA A 44 -3.38 9.03 5.20
CA ALA A 44 -2.59 7.82 5.32
C ALA A 44 -1.55 7.65 4.23
N VAL A 45 -0.39 7.13 4.62
CA VAL A 45 0.59 6.62 3.66
C VAL A 45 0.07 5.30 3.11
N VAL A 46 -0.16 5.26 1.80
CA VAL A 46 -0.50 4.04 1.06
C VAL A 46 0.51 3.80 -0.06
N ARG A 47 0.67 2.53 -0.45
CA ARG A 47 1.41 2.14 -1.65
C ARG A 47 0.67 1.09 -2.45
N LEU A 48 0.94 1.05 -3.76
CA LEU A 48 0.33 0.08 -4.66
C LEU A 48 0.92 -1.31 -4.44
N LEU A 49 0.05 -2.31 -4.46
CA LEU A 49 0.46 -3.68 -4.67
C LEU A 49 0.45 -4.01 -6.17
N THR A 50 1.52 -4.61 -6.66
CA THR A 50 1.66 -4.94 -8.08
C THR A 50 2.23 -6.33 -8.29
N SER A 51 1.70 -7.03 -9.30
CA SER A 51 2.28 -8.25 -9.87
C SER A 51 2.85 -7.99 -11.28
N GLN A 52 2.87 -6.73 -11.73
CA GLN A 52 3.39 -6.39 -13.05
C GLN A 52 4.91 -6.54 -13.07
N HIS A 53 5.44 -6.99 -14.21
CA HIS A 53 6.88 -7.22 -14.40
C HIS A 53 7.47 -8.27 -13.43
N ALA A 54 6.65 -9.19 -12.92
CA ALA A 54 7.10 -10.25 -11.99
C ALA A 54 8.27 -11.09 -12.52
N GLY A 55 8.46 -11.20 -13.84
CA GLY A 55 9.59 -11.92 -14.45
C GLY A 55 10.93 -11.18 -14.39
N ILE A 56 10.95 -9.90 -14.02
CA ILE A 56 12.16 -9.06 -13.98
C ILE A 56 12.32 -8.26 -12.67
N ARG A 57 11.30 -8.25 -11.80
CA ARG A 57 11.41 -7.66 -10.46
C ARG A 57 12.24 -8.57 -9.55
N PRO A 58 13.21 -8.04 -8.79
CA PRO A 58 13.97 -8.84 -7.84
C PRO A 58 13.09 -9.42 -6.73
N GLU A 59 13.35 -10.68 -6.37
CA GLU A 59 12.77 -11.35 -5.19
C GLU A 59 13.75 -11.34 -4.01
N GLN A 60 15.05 -11.18 -4.28
CA GLN A 60 16.13 -11.15 -3.30
C GLN A 60 17.19 -10.10 -3.69
N PRO A 61 17.60 -9.19 -2.78
CA PRO A 61 16.95 -8.94 -1.48
C PRO A 61 15.47 -8.51 -1.67
N PRO A 62 14.58 -8.76 -0.69
CA PRO A 62 13.16 -8.42 -0.85
C PRO A 62 12.94 -6.93 -1.06
N CYS A 63 13.75 -6.10 -0.40
CA CYS A 63 13.77 -4.67 -0.57
C CYS A 63 14.76 -4.28 -1.69
N PHE A 64 14.25 -3.66 -2.75
CA PHE A 64 15.03 -3.22 -3.90
C PHE A 64 14.66 -1.79 -4.27
N HIS A 65 15.61 -0.86 -4.17
CA HIS A 65 15.40 0.55 -4.49
C HIS A 65 15.91 0.93 -5.89
N GLY A 66 16.46 -0.03 -6.63
CA GLY A 66 17.06 0.23 -7.93
C GLY A 66 16.05 0.31 -9.09
N ASP A 67 16.58 0.69 -10.25
CA ASP A 67 15.83 0.76 -11.50
C ASP A 67 15.65 -0.61 -12.16
N PRO A 68 14.61 -0.77 -13.02
CA PRO A 68 13.54 0.18 -13.30
C PRO A 68 12.29 -0.01 -12.41
N TYR A 69 12.32 -0.99 -11.51
CA TYR A 69 11.16 -1.41 -10.73
C TYR A 69 11.49 -1.53 -9.24
N PRO A 70 11.66 -0.39 -8.54
CA PRO A 70 11.86 -0.43 -7.11
C PRO A 70 10.62 -1.03 -6.44
N GLY A 71 10.85 -1.85 -5.42
CA GLY A 71 9.81 -2.66 -4.81
C GLY A 71 10.23 -3.39 -3.55
N PHE A 72 9.25 -3.72 -2.71
CA PHE A 72 9.40 -4.71 -1.64
C PHE A 72 8.64 -6.00 -1.99
N TYR A 73 9.34 -7.13 -2.09
CA TYR A 73 8.74 -8.42 -2.44
C TYR A 73 7.99 -9.05 -1.26
N PHE A 74 6.70 -9.33 -1.45
CA PHE A 74 5.83 -10.00 -0.46
C PHE A 74 5.70 -11.51 -0.67
N GLY A 75 6.19 -12.06 -1.77
CA GLY A 75 5.85 -13.44 -2.15
C GLY A 75 4.48 -13.54 -2.81
N VAL A 76 3.87 -14.73 -2.70
CA VAL A 76 2.47 -14.96 -3.03
C VAL A 76 1.66 -14.83 -1.74
N LEU A 77 0.64 -13.98 -1.76
CA LEU A 77 -0.24 -13.72 -0.61
C LEU A 77 -1.44 -14.69 -0.66
N ASP A 78 -2.64 -14.24 -0.29
CA ASP A 78 -3.83 -15.08 -0.24
C ASP A 78 -4.51 -15.22 -1.61
N ALA A 79 -4.41 -16.39 -2.21
CA ALA A 79 -5.04 -16.72 -3.47
C ALA A 79 -6.59 -16.66 -3.42
N SER A 80 -7.20 -16.94 -2.26
CA SER A 80 -8.65 -16.87 -2.09
C SER A 80 -9.19 -15.43 -2.19
N GLN A 81 -8.32 -14.45 -1.98
CA GLN A 81 -8.60 -13.02 -2.05
C GLN A 81 -8.20 -12.38 -3.39
N GLY A 82 -7.84 -13.19 -4.39
CA GLY A 82 -7.37 -12.71 -5.69
C GLY A 82 -5.89 -12.32 -5.72
N LEU A 83 -5.13 -12.61 -4.65
CA LEU A 83 -3.70 -12.30 -4.51
C LEU A 83 -2.80 -13.52 -4.74
N GLY A 84 -3.22 -14.45 -5.60
CA GLY A 84 -2.51 -15.71 -5.90
C GLY A 84 -1.30 -15.57 -6.83
N LYS A 85 -0.80 -14.35 -7.05
CA LYS A 85 0.38 -14.06 -7.85
C LYS A 85 1.49 -13.54 -6.96
N LYS A 86 2.73 -13.62 -7.45
CA LYS A 86 3.85 -12.91 -6.83
C LYS A 86 3.54 -11.41 -6.78
N SER A 87 3.75 -10.79 -5.64
CA SER A 87 3.35 -9.41 -5.37
C SER A 87 4.50 -8.61 -4.78
N TRP A 88 4.56 -7.35 -5.19
CA TRP A 88 5.49 -6.35 -4.67
C TRP A 88 4.69 -5.14 -4.18
N LEU A 89 5.15 -4.53 -3.09
CA LEU A 89 4.87 -3.14 -2.79
C LEU A 89 5.62 -2.29 -3.81
N ASP A 90 4.94 -1.42 -4.55
CA ASP A 90 5.58 -0.47 -5.45
C ASP A 90 6.16 0.68 -4.63
N LEU A 91 7.46 0.91 -4.76
CA LEU A 91 8.16 1.97 -4.02
C LEU A 91 8.18 3.31 -4.76
N ARG A 92 7.66 3.34 -5.99
CA ARG A 92 7.52 4.60 -6.74
C ARG A 92 6.50 5.51 -6.08
N GLY A 93 6.64 6.81 -6.35
CA GLY A 93 5.83 7.85 -5.73
C GLY A 93 4.32 7.60 -5.88
N LEU A 94 3.62 7.72 -4.77
CA LEU A 94 2.16 7.74 -4.70
C LEU A 94 1.74 8.80 -3.68
N GLU A 95 0.71 9.56 -4.03
CA GLU A 95 0.11 10.54 -3.12
C GLU A 95 -0.50 9.84 -1.90
N ASP A 96 -0.58 10.60 -0.80
CA ASP A 96 -1.22 10.15 0.42
C ASP A 96 -2.72 9.92 0.18
N ALA A 97 -3.30 8.95 0.87
CA ALA A 97 -4.74 8.75 0.86
C ALA A 97 -5.39 9.76 1.80
N ASP A 98 -6.29 10.60 1.27
CA ASP A 98 -7.17 11.43 2.09
C ASP A 98 -8.07 10.52 2.94
N GLY A 99 -8.00 10.68 4.26
CA GLY A 99 -8.71 9.80 5.19
C GLY A 99 -10.23 9.91 5.08
N ALA A 100 -10.75 11.11 4.86
CA ALA A 100 -12.18 11.35 4.72
C ALA A 100 -12.73 10.72 3.43
N GLU A 101 -11.98 10.87 2.35
CA GLU A 101 -12.31 10.26 1.07
C GLU A 101 -12.23 8.74 1.14
N LEU A 102 -11.20 8.19 1.79
CA LEU A 102 -11.07 6.75 1.97
C LEU A 102 -12.26 6.16 2.73
N VAL A 103 -12.68 6.79 3.83
CA VAL A 103 -13.90 6.42 4.57
C VAL A 103 -15.12 6.44 3.66
N ARG A 104 -15.33 7.54 2.93
CA ARG A 104 -16.46 7.68 2.01
C ARG A 104 -16.47 6.60 0.93
N LEU A 105 -15.30 6.24 0.39
CA LEU A 105 -15.16 5.18 -0.61
C LEU A 105 -15.38 3.78 -0.01
N MET A 106 -15.03 3.57 1.25
CA MET A 106 -15.32 2.33 1.98
C MET A 106 -16.82 2.18 2.25
N ASP A 107 -17.49 3.24 2.72
CA ASP A 107 -18.94 3.26 2.96
C ASP A 107 -19.73 3.02 1.65
N ALA A 108 -19.21 3.52 0.53
CA ALA A 108 -19.77 3.28 -0.79
C ALA A 108 -19.45 1.89 -1.38
N GLY A 109 -18.67 1.05 -0.68
CA GLY A 109 -18.22 -0.27 -1.15
C GLY A 109 -17.23 -0.22 -2.32
N VAL A 110 -16.71 0.96 -2.66
CA VAL A 110 -15.70 1.14 -3.73
C VAL A 110 -14.34 0.65 -3.26
N VAL A 111 -14.01 0.88 -1.99
CA VAL A 111 -12.85 0.33 -1.30
C VAL A 111 -13.30 -0.69 -0.27
N SER A 112 -12.56 -1.80 -0.13
CA SER A 112 -12.80 -2.76 0.96
C SER A 112 -11.49 -3.33 1.48
N ALA A 113 -11.41 -3.58 2.79
CA ALA A 113 -10.34 -4.36 3.38
C ALA A 113 -10.40 -5.81 2.89
N VAL A 114 -9.23 -6.40 2.63
CA VAL A 114 -9.07 -7.73 2.02
C VAL A 114 -8.42 -8.69 3.01
N MET A 115 -7.27 -8.28 3.55
CA MET A 115 -6.51 -9.03 4.55
C MET A 115 -5.57 -8.06 5.28
N VAL A 116 -4.99 -8.53 6.39
CA VAL A 116 -3.95 -7.80 7.12
C VAL A 116 -2.63 -8.58 6.99
N LEU A 117 -1.54 -7.87 6.68
CA LEU A 117 -0.22 -8.45 6.59
C LEU A 117 0.27 -8.94 7.97
N PRO A 118 1.06 -10.03 8.03
CA PRO A 118 1.79 -10.38 9.24
C PRO A 118 2.69 -9.22 9.69
N MET A 119 2.77 -9.00 11.00
CA MET A 119 3.51 -7.89 11.60
C MET A 119 4.97 -7.80 11.14
N GLU A 120 5.68 -8.94 11.08
CA GLU A 120 7.07 -8.99 10.60
C GLU A 120 7.19 -8.55 9.13
N THR A 121 6.23 -8.94 8.30
CA THR A 121 6.17 -8.55 6.88
C THR A 121 5.87 -7.07 6.74
N LEU A 122 4.97 -6.52 7.56
CA LEU A 122 4.69 -5.09 7.61
C LEU A 122 5.94 -4.31 8.04
N ARG A 123 6.61 -4.71 9.13
CA ARG A 123 7.82 -4.05 9.64
C ARG A 123 8.89 -3.92 8.54
N ALA A 124 9.21 -5.03 7.87
CA ALA A 124 10.18 -5.03 6.78
C ALA A 124 9.75 -4.14 5.58
N ALA A 125 8.46 -4.13 5.25
CA ALA A 125 7.92 -3.27 4.19
C ALA A 125 7.98 -1.78 4.57
N LEU A 126 7.72 -1.43 5.83
CA LEU A 126 7.83 -0.04 6.32
C LEU A 126 9.28 0.45 6.30
N GLU A 127 10.22 -0.37 6.77
CA GLU A 127 11.66 -0.05 6.74
C GLU A 127 12.12 0.19 5.31
N CYS A 128 11.72 -0.68 4.37
CA CYS A 128 12.02 -0.52 2.96
C CYS A 128 11.41 0.78 2.38
N THR A 129 10.12 1.00 2.62
CA THR A 129 9.40 2.16 2.07
C THR A 129 9.94 3.49 2.62
N ALA A 130 10.29 3.54 3.91
CA ALA A 130 10.83 4.74 4.54
C ALA A 130 12.19 5.16 3.92
N GLY A 131 12.95 4.22 3.35
CA GLY A 131 14.22 4.50 2.70
C GLY A 131 14.15 4.68 1.18
N ALA A 132 12.97 4.62 0.57
CA ALA A 132 12.81 4.74 -0.88
C ALA A 132 12.95 6.18 -1.36
N ASP A 133 13.58 6.38 -2.52
CA ASP A 133 13.88 7.72 -3.08
C ASP A 133 12.63 8.58 -3.32
N ASP A 134 11.51 7.94 -3.69
CA ASP A 134 10.23 8.60 -3.97
C ASP A 134 9.35 8.79 -2.72
N THR A 135 9.83 8.43 -1.53
CA THR A 135 9.12 8.67 -0.27
C THR A 135 9.40 10.09 0.21
N THR A 136 8.34 10.88 0.39
CA THR A 136 8.50 12.26 0.89
C THR A 136 8.94 12.27 2.35
N ARG A 137 9.55 13.36 2.83
CA ARG A 137 9.93 13.49 4.25
C ARG A 137 8.76 13.31 5.23
N VAL A 138 7.56 13.74 4.83
CA VAL A 138 6.37 13.62 5.68
C VAL A 138 5.91 12.17 5.74
N GLN A 139 5.91 11.47 4.61
CA GLN A 139 5.63 10.04 4.55
C GLN A 139 6.67 9.24 5.34
N GLU A 140 7.96 9.53 5.15
CA GLU A 140 9.05 8.88 5.88
C GLU A 140 8.86 9.02 7.39
N GLN A 141 8.55 10.22 7.88
CA GLN A 141 8.30 10.43 9.30
C GLN A 141 7.12 9.59 9.80
N ALA A 142 6.00 9.54 9.06
CA ALA A 142 4.84 8.73 9.43
C ALA A 142 5.16 7.23 9.46
N LEU A 143 5.93 6.73 8.49
CA LEU A 143 6.39 5.34 8.43
C LEU A 143 7.31 5.00 9.60
N ARG A 144 8.25 5.90 9.95
CA ARG A 144 9.16 5.73 11.09
C ARG A 144 8.43 5.79 12.42
N ASP A 145 7.46 6.70 12.58
CA ASP A 145 6.61 6.78 13.77
C ASP A 145 5.83 5.46 13.94
N GLN A 146 5.25 4.94 12.85
CA GLN A 146 4.56 3.65 12.87
C GLN A 146 5.48 2.49 13.30
N LEU A 147 6.74 2.46 12.85
CA LEU A 147 7.71 1.44 13.26
C LEU A 147 7.97 1.41 14.77
N THR A 148 7.80 2.53 15.47
CA THR A 148 8.01 2.62 16.93
C THR A 148 6.88 2.02 17.77
N VAL A 149 5.70 1.82 17.15
CA VAL A 149 4.50 1.33 17.84
C VAL A 149 4.05 -0.06 17.36
N LEU A 150 4.74 -0.64 16.36
CA LEU A 150 4.60 -2.04 15.95
C LEU A 150 5.36 -2.99 16.87
#